data_AF-A0A7S2U562-F1
#
_entry.id   AF-A0A7S2U562-F1
#
_cell.length_a   1.000
_cell.length_b   1.000
_cell.length_c   1.000
_cell.angle_alpha   90.00
_cell.angle_beta   90.00
_cell.angle_gamma   90.00
#
_symmetry.space_group_name_H-M   'P 1'
#
loop_
_entity.id
_entity.type
_entity.pdbx_description
1 polymer ?
#
loop_
_entity_poly.entity_id
_entity_poly.type
_entity_poly.pdbx_seq_one_letter_code
_entity_poly.pdbx_strand_id
1 'polypeptide(L)'
;DCDQDAVFEDRESLYKFLKAIPQIHACDVLDWAWAEYQNIPNSIEKRVVLKMNLDKTAMINNSRSKKLANIGCDPEAAKKFEGGCDKYEFALKDIEAGEELLS
;
A
#
# COMPACT_ATOMS: atom_id res chain seq x y z
N ASP A 1 -4.76 -2.33 13.74
CA ASP A 1 -4.47 -1.27 12.76
C ASP A 1 -3.22 -1.60 11.98
N CYS A 2 -3.40 -1.98 10.72
CA CYS A 2 -2.32 -2.14 9.74
C CYS A 2 -2.44 -0.98 8.76
N ASP A 3 -2.41 0.24 9.29
CA ASP A 3 -2.42 1.45 8.47
C ASP A 3 -1.06 1.56 7.77
N GLN A 4 -1.09 1.65 6.44
CA GLN A 4 0.11 1.72 5.63
C GLN A 4 0.44 3.17 5.32
N ASP A 5 1.50 3.68 5.94
CA ASP A 5 1.89 5.07 5.78
C ASP A 5 3.14 5.20 4.91
N ALA A 6 3.07 6.05 3.89
CA ALA A 6 4.26 6.61 3.26
C ALA A 6 4.80 7.75 4.13
N VAL A 7 6.11 7.74 4.40
CA VAL A 7 6.79 8.75 5.25
C VAL A 7 7.78 9.54 4.40
N PHE A 8 7.71 10.87 4.47
CA PHE A 8 8.56 11.79 3.74
C PHE A 8 9.26 12.73 4.72
N GLU A 9 10.58 12.88 4.55
CA GLU A 9 11.39 13.73 5.43
C GLU A 9 11.21 15.23 5.14
N ASP A 10 10.80 15.57 3.91
CA ASP A 10 10.59 16.94 3.49
C ASP A 10 9.45 17.08 2.47
N ARG A 11 9.10 18.35 2.24
CA ARG A 11 8.05 18.76 1.31
C ARG A 11 8.38 18.38 -0.14
N GLU A 12 9.64 18.42 -0.54
CA GLU A 12 10.03 18.17 -1.93
C GLU A 12 9.83 16.70 -2.31
N SER A 13 10.20 15.80 -1.40
CA SER A 13 10.06 14.36 -1.53
C SER A 13 8.58 13.95 -1.62
N LEU A 14 7.73 14.53 -0.78
CA LEU A 14 6.28 14.35 -0.88
C LEU A 14 5.75 14.83 -2.25
N TYR A 15 6.15 16.02 -2.71
CA TYR A 15 5.69 16.52 -4.02
C TYR A 15 6.18 15.67 -5.19
N LYS A 16 7.41 15.15 -5.14
CA LYS A 16 7.92 14.24 -6.17
C LYS A 16 7.09 12.97 -6.24
N PHE A 17 6.76 12.39 -5.09
CA PHE A 17 5.88 11.23 -5.01
C PHE A 17 4.49 11.54 -5.60
N LEU A 18 3.83 12.61 -5.15
CA LEU A 18 2.51 12.99 -5.64
C LEU A 18 2.49 13.25 -7.15
N LYS A 19 3.55 13.83 -7.72
CA LYS A 19 3.69 14.07 -9.17
C LYS A 19 3.93 12.80 -9.98
N ALA A 20 4.47 11.74 -9.37
CA ALA A 20 4.71 10.47 -10.04
C ALA A 20 3.42 9.67 -10.21
N ILE A 21 2.39 9.93 -9.39
CA ILE A 21 1.11 9.23 -9.48
C ILE A 21 0.31 9.76 -10.69
N PRO A 22 -0.08 8.91 -11.64
CA PRO A 22 -0.99 9.31 -12.70
C PRO A 22 -2.30 9.82 -12.11
N GLN A 23 -2.83 10.93 -12.63
CA GLN A 23 -4.02 11.58 -12.07
C GLN A 23 -5.22 10.62 -11.92
N ILE A 24 -5.35 9.64 -12.83
CA ILE A 24 -6.43 8.64 -12.78
C ILE A 24 -6.34 7.70 -11.57
N HIS A 25 -5.16 7.54 -10.96
CA HIS A 25 -4.90 6.66 -9.82
C HIS A 25 -4.68 7.43 -8.51
N ALA A 26 -4.74 8.77 -8.54
CA ALA A 26 -4.47 9.58 -7.36
C ALA A 26 -5.47 9.30 -6.21
N CYS A 27 -6.73 9.05 -6.54
CA CYS A 27 -7.76 8.70 -5.56
C CYS A 27 -7.61 7.28 -5.00
N ASP A 28 -6.93 6.38 -5.72
CA ASP A 28 -6.70 4.99 -5.30
C ASP A 28 -5.42 4.84 -4.46
N VAL A 29 -4.67 5.94 -4.26
CA VAL A 29 -3.40 5.94 -3.51
C VAL A 29 -3.47 6.82 -2.26
N LEU A 30 -4.35 7.84 -2.25
CA LEU A 30 -4.36 8.89 -1.23
C LEU A 30 -5.64 8.83 -0.40
N ASP A 31 -5.54 8.40 0.87
CA ASP A 31 -6.65 8.52 1.83
C ASP A 31 -6.48 9.80 2.67
N TRP A 32 -5.38 9.90 3.45
CA TRP A 32 -5.09 11.06 4.32
C TRP A 32 -3.62 11.44 4.32
N ALA A 33 -3.30 12.71 4.59
CA ALA A 33 -1.93 13.18 4.80
C ALA A 33 -1.84 14.14 6.00
N TRP A 34 -0.77 14.03 6.80
CA TRP A 34 -0.54 14.85 7.98
C TRP A 34 0.95 15.08 8.26
N ALA A 35 1.27 16.03 9.12
CA ALA A 35 2.61 16.23 9.66
C ALA A 35 2.70 15.62 11.06
N GLU A 36 3.79 14.93 11.37
CA GLU A 36 4.02 14.29 12.66
C GLU A 36 5.41 14.63 13.21
N TYR A 37 5.50 14.88 14.52
CA TYR A 37 6.78 15.02 15.21
C TYR A 37 7.33 13.66 15.59
N GLN A 38 8.46 13.27 14.98
CA GLN A 38 9.19 12.06 15.34
C GLN A 38 10.40 12.38 16.22
N ASN A 39 10.63 11.51 17.21
CA ASN A 39 11.84 11.56 18.01
C ASN A 39 13.05 11.18 17.14
N ILE A 40 14.13 11.94 17.27
CA ILE A 40 15.41 11.58 16.65
C ILE A 40 16.17 10.69 17.64
N PRO A 41 16.66 9.50 17.23
CA PRO A 41 17.42 8.64 18.12
C PRO A 41 18.60 9.39 18.77
N ASN A 42 18.73 9.28 20.09
CA ASN A 42 19.77 9.94 20.88
C ASN A 42 19.75 11.49 20.86
N SER A 43 18.60 12.10 20.58
CA SER A 43 18.42 13.57 20.67
C SER A 43 17.18 13.92 21.49
N ILE A 44 17.21 15.11 22.10
CA ILE A 44 16.03 15.74 22.73
C ILE A 44 15.17 16.49 21.71
N GLU A 45 15.70 16.69 20.50
CA GLU A 45 15.00 17.35 19.40
C GLU A 45 14.03 16.40 18.70
N LYS A 46 12.97 16.97 18.14
CA LYS A 46 12.02 16.26 17.30
C LYS A 46 12.14 16.79 15.88
N ARG A 47 12.06 15.88 14.91
CA ARG A 47 11.91 16.26 13.49
C ARG A 47 10.45 16.20 13.10
N VAL A 48 10.03 17.10 12.23
CA VAL A 48 8.73 16.99 11.56
C VAL A 48 8.92 16.09 10.34
N VAL A 49 8.08 15.07 10.21
CA VAL A 49 7.94 14.27 9.00
C VAL A 49 6.55 14.46 8.43
N LEU A 50 6.41 14.30 7.12
CA LEU A 50 5.12 14.26 6.45
C LEU A 50 4.74 12.80 6.27
N LYS A 51 3.54 12.43 6.71
CA LYS A 51 2.99 11.09 6.54
C LYS A 51 1.75 11.13 5.67
N MET A 52 1.52 10.02 5.01
CA MET A 52 0.37 9.85 4.15
C MET A 52 -0.11 8.41 4.23
N ASN A 53 -1.36 8.24 4.64
CA ASN A 53 -2.02 6.97 4.66
C ASN A 53 -2.37 6.56 3.23
N LEU A 54 -1.88 5.39 2.84
CA LEU A 54 -2.12 4.80 1.55
C LEU A 54 -3.38 3.95 1.60
N ASP A 55 -4.16 3.99 0.52
CA ASP A 55 -5.21 3.00 0.34
C ASP A 55 -4.61 1.59 0.39
N LYS A 56 -5.35 0.65 1.00
CA LYS A 56 -4.87 -0.73 1.22
C LYS A 56 -4.56 -1.46 -0.09
N THR A 57 -5.14 -1.02 -1.20
CA THR A 57 -4.92 -1.56 -2.54
C THR A 57 -3.78 -0.86 -3.29
N ALA A 58 -3.23 0.25 -2.76
CA ALA A 58 -2.13 0.98 -3.40
C ALA A 58 -0.83 0.16 -3.49
N MET A 59 -0.70 -0.90 -2.67
CA MET A 59 0.42 -1.84 -2.70
C MET A 59 0.17 -3.07 -3.58
N ILE A 60 -1.00 -3.17 -4.22
CA ILE A 60 -1.34 -4.24 -5.15
C ILE A 60 -1.09 -3.74 -6.57
N ASN A 61 -0.20 -4.41 -7.28
CA ASN A 61 0.12 -4.08 -8.66
C ASN A 61 -0.52 -5.10 -9.62
N ASN A 62 -0.78 -4.67 -10.85
CA ASN A 62 -1.30 -5.57 -11.88
C ASN A 62 -0.17 -6.45 -12.40
N SER A 63 -0.31 -7.76 -12.22
CA SER A 63 0.55 -8.73 -12.85
C SER A 63 0.38 -8.61 -14.38
N ARG A 64 1.42 -8.16 -15.07
CA ARG A 64 1.42 -8.14 -16.56
C ARG A 64 1.17 -9.53 -17.19
N SER A 65 1.19 -10.58 -16.37
CA SER A 65 0.87 -11.97 -16.71
C SER A 65 0.32 -12.70 -15.49
N LYS A 66 -0.77 -13.45 -15.67
CA LYS A 66 -1.37 -14.33 -14.64
C LYS A 66 -0.39 -15.35 -14.03
N LYS A 67 0.73 -15.63 -14.69
CA LYS A 67 1.77 -16.54 -14.16
C LYS A 67 2.62 -15.90 -13.06
N LEU A 68 2.60 -14.57 -12.98
CA LEU A 68 3.35 -13.79 -11.98
C LEU A 68 2.47 -13.33 -10.83
N ALA A 69 1.15 -13.41 -10.97
CA ALA A 69 0.20 -13.13 -9.90
C ALA A 69 0.48 -14.04 -8.70
N ASN A 70 0.55 -13.45 -7.51
CA ASN A 70 0.65 -14.16 -6.24
C ASN A 70 -0.58 -13.96 -5.35
N ILE A 71 -1.49 -13.06 -5.75
CA ILE A 71 -2.83 -12.89 -5.22
C ILE A 71 -3.85 -12.98 -6.36
N GLY A 72 -5.08 -13.40 -6.06
CA GLY A 72 -6.15 -13.52 -7.03
C GLY A 72 -7.31 -14.40 -6.55
N CYS A 73 -8.15 -14.89 -7.46
CA CYS A 73 -9.26 -15.76 -7.07
C CYS A 73 -8.81 -17.21 -6.87
N ASP A 74 -8.95 -17.73 -5.64
CA ASP A 74 -8.98 -19.17 -5.35
C ASP A 74 -10.44 -19.62 -5.15
N PRO A 75 -11.04 -20.35 -6.11
CA PRO A 75 -12.44 -20.77 -6.03
C PRO A 75 -12.77 -21.66 -4.82
N GLU A 76 -11.82 -22.47 -4.34
CA GLU A 76 -12.05 -23.37 -3.22
C GLU A 76 -11.97 -22.64 -1.87
N ALA A 77 -11.04 -21.69 -1.75
CA ALA A 77 -11.01 -20.79 -0.60
C ALA A 77 -12.24 -19.87 -0.58
N ALA A 78 -12.62 -19.33 -1.74
CA ALA A 78 -13.74 -18.39 -1.88
C ALA A 78 -15.09 -18.95 -1.42
N LYS A 79 -15.33 -20.27 -1.58
CA LYS A 79 -16.55 -20.92 -1.07
C LYS A 79 -16.76 -20.76 0.44
N LYS A 80 -15.70 -20.45 1.20
CA LYS A 80 -15.74 -20.29 2.66
C LYS A 80 -16.12 -18.87 3.10
N PHE A 81 -16.20 -17.92 2.18
CA PHE A 81 -16.42 -16.51 2.48
C PHE A 81 -17.62 -15.96 1.70
N GLU A 82 -18.51 -15.23 2.37
CA GLU A 82 -19.70 -14.65 1.74
C GLU A 82 -19.31 -13.55 0.74
N GLY A 83 -19.66 -13.75 -0.53
CA GLY A 83 -19.26 -12.89 -1.65
C GLY A 83 -18.03 -13.40 -2.41
N GLY A 84 -17.38 -14.47 -1.95
CA GLY A 84 -16.35 -15.20 -2.70
C GLY A 84 -15.29 -14.30 -3.36
N CYS A 85 -14.97 -14.60 -4.62
CA CYS A 85 -13.99 -13.81 -5.38
C CYS A 85 -14.49 -12.44 -5.85
N ASP A 86 -15.77 -12.10 -5.67
CA ASP A 86 -16.29 -10.76 -6.01
C ASP A 86 -15.90 -9.73 -4.95
N LYS A 87 -15.60 -10.18 -3.72
CA LYS A 87 -15.24 -9.31 -2.59
C LYS A 87 -13.82 -9.52 -2.06
N TYR A 88 -13.20 -10.66 -2.37
CA TYR A 88 -11.93 -11.05 -1.77
C TYR A 88 -10.94 -11.56 -2.82
N GLU A 89 -9.68 -11.17 -2.63
CA GLU A 89 -8.53 -11.80 -3.26
C GLU A 89 -7.84 -12.73 -2.24
N PHE A 90 -7.27 -13.81 -2.75
CA PHE A 90 -6.63 -14.88 -1.99
C PHE A 90 -5.20 -15.07 -2.46
N ALA A 91 -4.32 -15.47 -1.55
CA ALA A 91 -2.96 -15.85 -1.92
C ALA A 91 -2.99 -17.12 -2.79
N LEU A 92 -2.37 -17.06 -3.97
CA LEU A 92 -2.28 -18.18 -4.92
C LEU A 92 -1.08 -19.09 -4.64
N LYS A 93 -0.15 -18.60 -3.81
CA LYS A 93 1.03 -19.29 -3.30
C LYS A 93 1.44 -18.65 -1.98
N ASP A 94 2.37 -19.27 -1.26
CA ASP A 94 3.02 -18.62 -0.13
C ASP A 94 3.73 -17.34 -0.60
N ILE A 95 3.57 -16.25 0.16
CA ILE A 95 4.14 -14.92 -0.14
C ILE A 95 5.23 -14.65 0.88
N GLU A 96 6.45 -14.40 0.41
CA GLU A 96 7.59 -14.11 1.28
C GLU A 96 7.60 -12.66 1.77
N ALA A 97 8.25 -12.42 2.92
CA ALA A 97 8.38 -11.06 3.44
C ALA A 97 9.19 -10.18 2.48
N GLY A 98 8.59 -9.09 2.02
CA GLY A 98 9.18 -8.17 1.05
C GLY A 98 8.84 -8.49 -0.41
N GLU A 99 8.08 -9.56 -0.68
CA GLU A 99 7.53 -9.82 -2.02
C GLU A 99 6.43 -8.80 -2.37
N GLU A 100 6.44 -8.32 -3.63
CA GLU A 100 5.41 -7.40 -4.14
C GLU A 100 4.09 -8.18 -4.35
N LEU A 101 2.96 -7.58 -3.97
CA LEU A 101 1.64 -8.17 -4.22
C LEU A 101 1.21 -7.91 -5.67
N LEU A 102 0.99 -8.99 -6.41
CA LEU A 102 0.66 -8.98 -7.83
C LEU A 102 -0.66 -9.71 -8.08
N SER A 103 -1.67 -9.00 -8.62
CA SER A 103 -2.99 -9.54 -9.00
C SER A 103 -3.07 -9.84 -10.50
#